data_AF-A0A453HNS2-F1
#
_entry.id   AF-A0A453HNS2-F1
#
_cell.length_a   1.000
_cell.length_b   1.000
_cell.length_c   1.000
_cell.angle_alpha   90.00
_cell.angle_beta   90.00
_cell.angle_gamma   90.00
#
_symmetry.space_group_name_H-M   'P 1'
#
loop_
_entity.id
_entity.type
_entity.pdbx_description
1 polymer ?
#
loop_
_entity_poly.entity_id
_entity_poly.type
_entity_poly.pdbx_seq_one_letter_code
_entity_poly.pdbx_strand_id
1 'polypeptide(L)'
;AAAVVGRIQPSVSSEDRRAAVVHYVQRLIRCSVGCEVFPFGSVPLKTYLPDGDIDLTAFGSTSSDENLANEVRAVLESEELRKDAEFEVKDVQYIHAEVKLVKCLVQNIVVDISFNQIGGLCTLCFLEQ
;
A
#
# COMPACT_ATOMS: atom_id res chain seq x y z
N ALA A 1 -22.37 -19.88 4.51
CA ALA A 1 -21.44 -19.10 3.67
C ALA A 1 -21.95 -17.67 3.43
N ALA A 2 -23.09 -17.48 2.75
CA ALA A 2 -23.59 -16.14 2.38
C ALA A 2 -23.76 -15.15 3.55
N ALA A 3 -24.26 -15.61 4.71
CA ALA A 3 -24.42 -14.74 5.89
C ALA A 3 -23.08 -14.28 6.51
N VAL A 4 -22.03 -15.08 6.35
CA VAL A 4 -20.68 -14.73 6.83
C VAL A 4 -20.05 -13.74 5.84
N VAL A 5 -20.08 -14.07 4.54
CA VAL A 5 -19.57 -13.20 3.47
C VAL A 5 -20.24 -11.82 3.52
N GLY A 6 -21.56 -11.76 3.70
CA GLY A 6 -22.28 -10.49 3.79
C GLY A 6 -21.87 -9.58 4.96
N ARG A 7 -21.25 -10.13 6.02
CA ARG A 7 -20.75 -9.36 7.17
C ARG A 7 -19.30 -8.93 7.05
N ILE A 8 -18.51 -9.60 6.22
CA ILE A 8 -17.07 -9.37 6.10
C ILE A 8 -16.66 -8.79 4.75
N GLN A 9 -17.57 -8.80 3.76
CA GLN A 9 -17.33 -8.17 2.47
C GLN A 9 -17.11 -6.66 2.61
N PRO A 10 -16.39 -6.04 1.67
CA PRO A 10 -16.22 -4.59 1.64
C PRO A 10 -17.55 -3.83 1.66
N SER A 11 -17.57 -2.73 2.38
CA SER A 11 -18.62 -1.72 2.31
C SER A 11 -18.13 -0.51 1.52
N VAL A 12 -19.05 0.28 0.97
CA VAL A 12 -18.74 1.52 0.25
C VAL A 12 -17.82 2.43 1.08
N SER A 13 -18.12 2.62 2.36
CA SER A 13 -17.27 3.44 3.24
C SER A 13 -15.87 2.86 3.42
N SER A 14 -15.71 1.54 3.41
CA SER A 14 -14.38 0.91 3.49
C SER A 14 -13.62 1.06 2.16
N GLU A 15 -14.32 0.97 1.03
CA GLU A 15 -13.75 1.18 -0.29
C GLU A 15 -13.23 2.61 -0.44
N ASP A 16 -14.04 3.61 -0.07
CA ASP A 16 -13.67 5.03 -0.13
C ASP A 16 -12.46 5.33 0.76
N ARG A 17 -12.42 4.78 1.99
CA ARG A 17 -11.29 4.94 2.91
C ARG A 17 -10.01 4.36 2.34
N ARG A 18 -10.04 3.14 1.80
CA ARG A 18 -8.86 2.50 1.21
C ARG A 18 -8.41 3.23 -0.05
N ALA A 19 -9.34 3.66 -0.92
CA ALA A 19 -9.02 4.45 -2.10
C ALA A 19 -8.34 5.78 -1.74
N ALA A 20 -8.81 6.46 -0.69
CA ALA A 20 -8.19 7.67 -0.19
C ALA A 20 -6.76 7.42 0.32
N VAL A 21 -6.53 6.35 1.11
CA VAL A 21 -5.20 5.96 1.58
C VAL A 21 -4.27 5.62 0.42
N VAL A 22 -4.72 4.82 -0.55
CA VAL A 22 -3.94 4.49 -1.76
C VAL A 22 -3.53 5.78 -2.48
N HIS A 23 -4.47 6.67 -2.77
CA HIS A 23 -4.19 7.93 -3.47
C HIS A 23 -3.23 8.84 -2.69
N TYR A 24 -3.36 8.90 -1.37
CA TYR A 24 -2.44 9.64 -0.51
C TYR A 24 -1.02 9.10 -0.59
N VAL A 25 -0.83 7.79 -0.40
CA VAL A 25 0.49 7.14 -0.43
C VAL A 25 1.12 7.26 -1.82
N GLN A 26 0.35 7.06 -2.89
CA GLN A 26 0.80 7.25 -4.27
C GLN A 26 1.34 8.66 -4.50
N ARG A 27 0.58 9.69 -4.11
CA ARG A 27 0.99 11.09 -4.27
C ARG A 27 2.22 11.42 -3.43
N LEU A 28 2.25 10.98 -2.17
CA LEU A 28 3.37 11.22 -1.26
C LEU A 28 4.68 10.67 -1.84
N ILE A 29 4.68 9.40 -2.24
CA ILE A 29 5.87 8.73 -2.77
C ILE A 29 6.26 9.32 -4.13
N ARG A 30 5.30 9.55 -5.02
CA ARG A 30 5.57 10.14 -6.34
C ARG A 30 6.17 11.55 -6.25
N CYS A 31 5.65 12.40 -5.36
CA CYS A 31 6.17 13.76 -5.20
C CYS A 31 7.55 13.81 -4.54
N SER A 32 7.92 12.79 -3.77
CA SER A 32 9.17 12.79 -2.99
C SER A 32 10.30 12.01 -3.68
N VAL A 33 9.99 10.85 -4.27
CA VAL A 33 10.95 9.92 -4.88
C VAL A 33 10.81 9.85 -6.41
N GLY A 34 9.71 10.35 -6.97
CA GLY A 34 9.43 10.24 -8.41
C GLY A 34 9.04 8.84 -8.86
N CYS A 35 8.63 7.98 -7.92
CA CYS A 35 8.25 6.60 -8.19
C CYS A 35 6.75 6.46 -8.44
N GLU A 36 6.41 5.52 -9.32
CA GLU A 36 5.01 5.14 -9.58
C GLU A 36 4.62 4.01 -8.63
N VAL A 37 3.44 4.13 -8.03
CA VAL A 37 2.95 3.19 -7.02
C VAL A 37 1.60 2.67 -7.45
N PHE A 38 1.39 1.35 -7.41
CA PHE A 38 0.15 0.72 -7.85
C PHE A 38 -0.41 -0.20 -6.77
N PRO A 39 -1.74 -0.17 -6.52
CA PRO A 39 -2.37 -1.17 -5.70
C PRO A 39 -2.42 -2.51 -6.43
N PHE A 40 -2.25 -3.60 -5.69
CA PHE A 40 -2.49 -4.95 -6.16
C PHE A 40 -3.15 -5.78 -5.05
N GLY A 41 -3.34 -7.08 -5.28
CA GLY A 41 -3.90 -7.97 -4.27
C GLY A 41 -5.39 -7.72 -4.01
N SER A 42 -5.78 -7.77 -2.74
CA SER A 42 -7.18 -7.88 -2.34
C SER A 42 -8.00 -6.60 -2.56
N VAL A 43 -7.37 -5.44 -2.41
CA VAL A 43 -8.03 -4.12 -2.47
C VAL A 43 -8.65 -3.83 -3.84
N PRO A 44 -7.92 -3.87 -4.97
CA PRO A 44 -8.52 -3.65 -6.29
C PRO A 44 -9.59 -4.71 -6.64
N LEU A 45 -9.45 -5.94 -6.14
CA LEU A 45 -10.41 -7.02 -6.35
C LEU A 45 -11.66 -6.96 -5.45
N LYS A 46 -11.67 -6.08 -4.43
CA LYS A 46 -12.72 -6.00 -3.40
C LYS A 46 -12.95 -7.33 -2.67
N THR A 47 -11.88 -8.07 -2.42
CA THR A 47 -11.92 -9.37 -1.73
C THR A 47 -11.33 -9.33 -0.31
N TYR A 48 -11.01 -8.14 0.20
CA TYR A 48 -10.43 -7.92 1.51
C TYR A 48 -11.45 -8.06 2.66
N LEU A 49 -10.93 -8.41 3.83
CA LEU A 49 -11.66 -8.37 5.10
C LEU A 49 -11.63 -6.96 5.70
N PRO A 50 -12.50 -6.66 6.70
CA PRO A 50 -12.58 -5.32 7.29
C PRO A 50 -11.24 -4.79 7.83
N ASP A 51 -10.41 -5.69 8.37
CA ASP A 51 -9.08 -5.46 8.93
C ASP A 51 -7.93 -5.77 7.95
N GLY A 52 -8.26 -6.07 6.68
CA GLY A 52 -7.26 -6.35 5.65
C GLY A 52 -6.27 -5.19 5.47
N ASP A 53 -5.10 -5.51 4.97
CA ASP A 53 -4.07 -4.55 4.56
C ASP A 53 -4.34 -3.98 3.16
N ILE A 54 -3.52 -2.99 2.78
CA ILE A 54 -3.42 -2.47 1.43
C ILE A 54 -2.05 -2.89 0.90
N ASP A 55 -2.05 -3.74 -0.12
CA ASP A 55 -0.85 -4.10 -0.84
C ASP A 55 -0.55 -3.10 -1.96
N LEU A 56 0.64 -2.51 -1.92
CA LEU A 56 1.17 -1.60 -2.93
C LEU A 56 2.47 -2.16 -3.50
N THR A 57 2.71 -1.90 -4.78
CA THR A 57 4.02 -2.09 -5.41
C THR A 57 4.53 -0.76 -5.96
N ALA A 58 5.76 -0.41 -5.62
CA ALA A 58 6.44 0.78 -6.12
C ALA A 58 7.44 0.43 -7.22
N PHE A 59 7.52 1.28 -8.24
CA PHE A 59 8.43 1.21 -9.37
C PHE A 59 9.21 2.52 -9.47
N GLY A 60 10.54 2.43 -9.44
CA GLY A 60 11.44 3.57 -9.46
C GLY A 60 12.64 3.33 -10.38
N SER A 61 13.34 4.41 -10.73
CA SER A 61 14.53 4.38 -11.59
C SER A 61 15.82 4.03 -10.84
N THR A 62 15.74 3.77 -9.54
CA THR A 62 16.88 3.46 -8.67
C THR A 62 17.56 2.15 -9.08
N SER A 63 18.85 2.04 -8.76
CA SER A 63 19.69 0.90 -9.14
C SER A 63 19.34 -0.44 -8.49
N SER A 64 18.57 -0.47 -7.40
CA SER A 64 18.13 -1.69 -6.73
C SER A 64 16.84 -1.49 -5.93
N ASP A 65 16.10 -2.59 -5.69
CA ASP A 65 14.89 -2.61 -4.84
C ASP A 65 15.19 -2.17 -3.41
N GLU A 66 16.37 -2.48 -2.88
CA GLU A 66 16.78 -2.08 -1.53
C GLU A 66 17.00 -0.58 -1.42
N ASN A 67 17.60 0.05 -2.43
CA ASN A 67 17.75 1.51 -2.44
C ASN A 67 16.38 2.18 -2.52
N LEU A 68 15.52 1.70 -3.42
CA LEU A 68 14.15 2.19 -3.54
C LEU A 68 13.37 2.06 -2.23
N ALA A 69 13.48 0.91 -1.57
CA ALA A 69 12.81 0.65 -0.32
C ALA A 69 13.27 1.58 0.79
N ASN A 70 14.58 1.85 0.87
CA ASN A 70 15.11 2.80 1.85
C ASN A 70 14.68 4.24 1.57
N GLU A 71 14.59 4.66 0.30
CA GLU A 71 14.07 5.98 -0.08
C GLU A 71 12.59 6.12 0.30
N VAL A 72 11.75 5.13 -0.04
CA VAL A 72 10.34 5.11 0.36
C VAL A 72 10.17 5.08 1.87
N ARG A 73 10.99 4.30 2.58
CA ARG A 73 10.99 4.28 4.06
C ARG A 73 11.29 5.66 4.62
N ALA A 74 12.33 6.34 4.15
CA ALA A 74 12.72 7.66 4.64
C ALA A 74 11.61 8.72 4.43
N VAL A 75 10.88 8.63 3.32
CA VAL A 75 9.71 9.49 3.06
C VAL A 75 8.60 9.23 4.06
N LEU A 76 8.27 7.96 4.33
CA LEU A 76 7.23 7.61 5.29
C LEU A 76 7.61 7.94 6.73
N GLU A 77 8.87 7.71 7.13
CA GLU A 77 9.42 8.13 8.43
C GLU A 77 9.36 9.66 8.59
N SER A 78 9.61 10.41 7.52
CA SER A 78 9.45 11.87 7.54
C SER A 78 7.98 12.29 7.67
N GLU A 79 7.07 11.60 6.99
CA GLU A 79 5.63 11.88 7.07
C GLU A 79 5.03 11.52 8.44
N GLU A 80 5.51 10.46 9.09
CA GLU A 80 5.14 10.09 10.46
C GLU A 80 5.42 11.20 11.48
N LEU A 81 6.48 12.00 11.25
CA LEU A 81 6.83 13.12 12.12
C LEU A 81 6.05 14.42 11.81
N ARG A 82 5.34 14.48 10.68
CA ARG A 82 4.64 15.68 10.22
C ARG A 82 3.26 15.80 10.84
N LYS A 83 3.10 16.79 11.72
CA LYS A 83 1.83 17.07 12.43
C LYS A 83 0.75 17.69 11.55
N ASP A 84 1.12 18.27 10.41
CA ASP A 84 0.24 18.91 9.45
C ASP A 84 -0.03 18.02 8.22
N ALA A 85 0.39 16.75 8.27
CA ALA A 85 0.12 15.78 7.22
C ALA A 85 -1.39 15.56 7.04
N GLU A 86 -1.82 15.34 5.79
CA GLU A 86 -3.23 15.07 5.47
C GLU A 86 -3.70 13.81 6.18
N PHE A 87 -2.86 12.76 6.18
CA PHE A 87 -3.11 11.53 6.91
C PHE A 87 -2.00 11.23 7.92
N GLU A 88 -2.44 10.73 9.08
CA GLU A 88 -1.53 10.21 10.10
C GLU A 88 -0.87 8.93 9.58
N VAL A 89 0.47 8.93 9.57
CA VAL A 89 1.33 7.79 9.30
C VAL A 89 1.95 7.33 10.62
N LYS A 90 1.99 6.02 10.86
CA LYS A 90 2.58 5.41 12.07
C LYS A 90 3.31 4.11 11.76
N ASP A 91 4.17 3.70 12.68
CA ASP A 91 4.79 2.38 12.76
C ASP A 91 5.50 2.00 11.45
N VAL A 92 6.28 2.93 10.89
CA VAL A 92 7.04 2.69 9.66
C VAL A 92 8.15 1.67 9.93
N GLN A 93 8.15 0.57 9.18
CA GLN A 93 9.06 -0.55 9.36
C GLN A 93 9.61 -1.03 8.01
N TYR A 94 10.91 -1.30 7.97
CA TYR A 94 11.52 -2.01 6.86
C TYR A 94 11.73 -3.47 7.22
N ILE A 95 11.14 -4.36 6.44
CA ILE A 95 11.20 -5.81 6.66
C ILE A 95 12.23 -6.39 5.69
N HIS A 96 13.34 -6.88 6.27
CA HIS A 96 14.43 -7.47 5.51
C HIS A 96 14.15 -8.95 5.22
N ALA A 97 13.37 -9.22 4.17
CA ALA A 97 13.08 -10.56 3.66
C ALA A 97 13.63 -10.74 2.23
N GLU A 98 13.31 -11.87 1.60
CA GLU A 98 13.59 -12.16 0.19
C GLU A 98 12.98 -11.09 -0.72
N VAL A 99 11.73 -10.72 -0.45
CA VAL A 99 11.08 -9.53 -1.03
C VAL A 99 11.28 -8.35 -0.07
N LYS A 100 11.79 -7.24 -0.59
CA LYS A 100 11.94 -6.01 0.20
C LYS A 100 10.54 -5.42 0.45
N LEU A 101 10.26 -5.09 1.70
CA LEU A 101 8.94 -4.62 2.11
C LEU A 101 9.08 -3.45 3.09
N VAL A 102 8.33 -2.38 2.86
CA VAL A 102 8.10 -1.31 3.82
C VAL A 102 6.66 -1.42 4.29
N LYS A 103 6.45 -1.54 5.60
CA LYS A 103 5.15 -1.65 6.24
C LYS A 103 4.90 -0.41 7.08
N CYS A 104 3.68 0.12 7.06
CA CYS A 104 3.26 1.21 7.94
C CYS A 104 1.76 1.18 8.18
N LEU A 105 1.29 2.03 9.10
CA LEU A 105 -0.11 2.36 9.27
C LEU A 105 -0.39 3.73 8.65
N VAL A 106 -1.46 3.84 7.87
CA VAL A 106 -1.98 5.12 7.36
C VAL A 106 -3.47 5.18 7.69
N GLN A 107 -3.90 6.16 8.49
CA GLN A 107 -5.29 6.23 8.98
C GLN A 107 -5.77 4.90 9.64
N ASN A 108 -4.87 4.28 10.43
CA ASN A 108 -5.05 2.96 11.06
C ASN A 108 -5.33 1.80 10.10
N ILE A 109 -4.95 1.93 8.83
CA ILE A 109 -4.96 0.83 7.86
C ILE A 109 -3.52 0.42 7.60
N VAL A 110 -3.24 -0.88 7.67
CA VAL A 110 -1.94 -1.44 7.33
C VAL A 110 -1.68 -1.27 5.84
N VAL A 111 -0.52 -0.73 5.49
CA VAL A 111 -0.06 -0.57 4.11
C VAL A 111 1.26 -1.30 3.96
N ASP A 112 1.26 -2.29 3.06
CA ASP A 112 2.41 -3.13 2.73
C ASP A 112 2.93 -2.72 1.36
N ILE A 113 4.11 -2.11 1.33
CA ILE A 113 4.73 -1.57 0.11
C ILE A 113 5.91 -2.45 -0.28
N SER A 114 5.70 -3.21 -1.35
CA SER A 114 6.71 -4.03 -2.01
C SER A 114 7.26 -3.31 -3.23
N PHE A 115 8.32 -3.86 -3.83
CA PHE A 115 9.03 -3.21 -4.94
C PHE A 115 9.07 -4.14 -6.15
N ASN A 116 8.79 -3.60 -7.32
CA ASN A 116 8.86 -4.29 -8.61
C ASN A 116 8.06 -5.62 -8.67
N GLN A 117 6.91 -5.71 -8.00
CA GLN A 117 6.08 -6.93 -7.95
C GLN A 117 5.19 -7.09 -9.20
N ILE A 118 5.83 -7.31 -10.35
CA ILE A 118 5.13 -7.54 -11.62
C ILE A 118 4.21 -8.77 -11.53
N GLY A 119 4.64 -9.84 -10.85
CA GLY A 119 3.83 -11.05 -10.65
C GLY A 119 2.51 -10.77 -9.92
N GLY A 120 2.50 -9.84 -8.95
CA GLY A 120 1.30 -9.41 -8.25
C GLY A 120 0.31 -8.71 -9.19
N LEU A 121 0.81 -7.81 -10.04
CA LEU A 121 -0.01 -7.13 -11.06
C LEU A 121 -0.53 -8.10 -12.13
N CYS A 122 0.28 -9.04 -12.59
CA CYS A 122 -0.16 -10.08 -13.52
C CYS A 122 -1.29 -10.93 -12.93
N THR A 123 -1.20 -11.26 -11.64
CA THR A 123 -2.23 -12.02 -10.93
C THR A 123 -3.52 -11.21 -10.83
N LEU A 124 -3.43 -9.90 -10.54
CA LEU A 124 -4.57 -9.00 -10.55
C LEU A 124 -5.27 -9.00 -11.92
N CYS A 125 -4.52 -8.75 -13.00
CA CYS A 125 -5.06 -8.72 -14.36
C CYS A 125 -5.67 -10.07 -14.80
N PHE A 126 -5.20 -11.19 -14.25
CA PHE A 126 -5.77 -12.50 -14.50
C PHE A 126 -7.10 -12.71 -13.79
N LEU A 127 -7.26 -12.19 -12.57
CA LEU A 127 -8.45 -12.37 -11.74
C LEU A 127 -9.57 -11.36 -12.04
N GLU A 128 -9.27 -10.21 -12.65
CA GLU A 128 -10.29 -9.23 -13.06
C GLU A 128 -11.07 -9.63 -14.33
N GLN A 129 -10.66 -10.68 -15.04
CA GLN A 129 -11.31 -11.19 -16.26
C GLN A 129 -12.56 -12.02 -15.96
#